data_AF-A0A2D8RKI3-F1
#
_entry.id   AF-A0A2D8RKI3-F1
#
_cell.length_a   1.000
_cell.length_b   1.000
_cell.length_c   1.000
_cell.angle_alpha   90.00
_cell.angle_beta   90.00
_cell.angle_gamma   90.00
#
_symmetry.space_group_name_H-M   'P 1'
#
loop_
_entity.id
_entity.type
_entity.pdbx_description
1 polymer ?
#
loop_
_entity_poly.entity_id
_entity_poly.type
_entity_poly.pdbx_seq_one_letter_code
_entity_poly.pdbx_strand_id
1 'polypeptide(L)' 'VEDELKSALRGMLNAIERSEGQDISDSLSTIDGILRTRKNELDAQLVHFLSRRSYEKALSHLEGSKSSRENS' A
#
# COMPACT_ATOMS: atom_id res chain seq x y z
N VAL A 1 8.31 4.14 5.51
CA VAL A 1 6.90 3.68 5.58
C VAL A 1 6.36 3.29 4.21
N GLU A 2 6.56 4.12 3.18
CA GLU A 2 6.03 3.84 1.83
C GLU A 2 6.50 2.53 1.20
N ASP A 3 7.78 2.15 1.34
CA ASP A 3 8.28 0.87 0.78
C ASP A 3 7.67 -0.35 1.49
N GLU A 4 7.43 -0.26 2.80
CA GLU A 4 6.75 -1.30 3.59
C GLU A 4 5.29 -1.43 3.16
N LEU A 5 4.60 -0.30 3.03
CA LEU A 5 3.22 -0.24 2.52
C LEU A 5 3.12 -0.80 1.10
N LYS A 6 4.07 -0.48 0.23
CA LYS A 6 4.17 -1.02 -1.13
C LYS A 6 4.33 -2.54 -1.12
N SER A 7 5.20 -3.06 -0.25
CA SER A 7 5.39 -4.51 -0.09
C SER A 7 4.11 -5.20 0.38
N ALA A 8 3.40 -4.61 1.36
CA ALA A 8 2.12 -5.14 1.85
C ALA A 8 1.02 -5.10 0.77
N LEU A 9 0.91 -4.02 0.00
CA LEU A 9 -0.05 -3.90 -1.10
C LEU A 9 0.22 -4.93 -2.21
N ARG A 10 1.48 -5.12 -2.61
CA ARG A 10 1.88 -6.14 -3.58
C ARG A 10 1.61 -7.55 -3.07
N GLY A 11 1.98 -7.83 -1.82
CA GLY A 11 1.72 -9.11 -1.16
C GLY A 11 0.23 -9.43 -1.14
N MET A 12 -0.60 -8.46 -0.75
CA MET A 12 -2.05 -8.60 -0.73
C MET A 12 -2.63 -8.92 -2.12
N LEU A 13 -2.24 -8.18 -3.16
CA LEU A 13 -2.75 -8.39 -4.52
C LEU A 13 -2.32 -9.76 -5.07
N ASN A 14 -1.07 -10.15 -4.87
CA ASN A 14 -0.57 -11.48 -5.25
C ASN A 14 -1.30 -12.59 -4.50
N ALA A 15 -1.57 -12.41 -3.20
CA ALA A 15 -2.30 -13.39 -2.38
C ALA A 15 -3.77 -13.51 -2.83
N ILE A 16 -4.40 -12.41 -3.28
CA ILE A 16 -5.74 -12.43 -3.91
C ILE A 16 -5.71 -13.27 -5.18
N GLU A 17 -4.74 -13.05 -6.07
CA GLU A 17 -4.59 -13.84 -7.31
C GLU A 17 -4.39 -15.33 -7.03
N ARG A 18 -3.72 -15.67 -5.93
CA ARG A 18 -3.43 -17.05 -5.50
C ARG A 18 -4.48 -17.66 -4.57
N SER A 19 -5.53 -16.90 -4.21
CA SER A 19 -6.57 -17.32 -3.25
C SER A 19 -6.04 -17.73 -1.86
N GLU A 20 -4.98 -17.08 -1.39
CA GLU A 20 -4.36 -17.36 -0.09
C GLU A 20 -4.94 -16.48 1.01
N GLY A 21 -6.04 -16.94 1.61
CA GLY A 21 -6.79 -16.17 2.59
C GLY A 21 -5.98 -15.66 3.79
N GLN A 22 -5.01 -16.46 4.27
CA GLN A 22 -4.14 -16.05 5.38
C GLN A 22 -3.23 -14.89 4.99
N ASP A 23 -2.56 -14.98 3.85
CA ASP A 23 -1.62 -13.97 3.36
C ASP A 23 -2.35 -12.64 3.01
N ILE A 24 -3.59 -12.73 2.53
CA ILE A 24 -4.47 -11.56 2.37
C ILE A 24 -4.71 -10.89 3.74
N SER A 25 -5.08 -11.68 4.76
CA SER A 25 -5.36 -11.18 6.11
C SER A 25 -4.14 -10.54 6.76
N ASP A 26 -2.97 -11.14 6.60
CA ASP A 26 -1.71 -10.64 7.16
C ASP A 26 -1.28 -9.32 6.49
N SER A 27 -1.44 -9.25 5.17
CA SER A 27 -1.16 -8.03 4.40
C SER A 27 -2.12 -6.90 4.78
N LEU A 28 -3.43 -7.19 4.92
CA LEU A 28 -4.43 -6.22 5.38
C LEU A 28 -4.13 -5.72 6.80
N SER A 29 -3.76 -6.62 7.70
CA SER A 29 -3.38 -6.26 9.08
C SER A 29 -2.18 -5.32 9.11
N THR A 30 -1.22 -5.54 8.21
CA THR A 30 -0.05 -4.67 8.05
C THR A 30 -0.45 -3.29 7.52
N ILE A 31 -1.29 -3.22 6.48
CA ILE A 31 -1.80 -1.97 5.92
C ILE A 31 -2.58 -1.16 6.97
N ASP A 32 -3.48 -1.81 7.70
CA ASP A 32 -4.27 -1.18 8.77
C ASP A 32 -3.39 -0.73 9.93
N GLY A 33 -2.35 -1.50 10.26
CA GLY A 33 -1.33 -1.12 11.24
C GLY A 33 -0.59 0.16 10.86
N ILE A 34 -0.14 0.26 9.61
CA ILE A 34 0.49 1.47 9.06
C ILE A 34 -0.47 2.65 9.13
N LEU A 35 -1.71 2.50 8.66
CA LEU A 35 -2.68 3.59 8.63
C LEU A 35 -3.08 4.08 10.02
N ARG A 36 -3.04 3.21 11.04
CA ARG A 36 -3.34 3.59 12.43
C ARG A 36 -2.17 4.28 13.13
N THR A 37 -0.94 3.83 12.88
CA THR A 37 0.24 4.24 13.67
C THR A 37 1.08 5.31 12.99
N ARG A 38 1.11 5.32 11.66
CA ARG A 38 2.03 6.11 10.84
C ARG A 38 1.33 6.92 9.75
N LYS A 39 0.04 7.20 9.92
CA LYS A 39 -0.77 7.99 8.97
C LYS A 39 -0.14 9.34 8.61
N ASN A 40 0.46 10.00 9.58
CA ASN A 40 1.05 11.34 9.43
C ASN A 40 2.33 11.33 8.59
N GLU A 41 2.90 10.15 8.31
CA GLU A 41 4.07 9.96 7.44
C GLU A 41 3.66 9.65 5.99
N LEU A 42 2.36 9.53 5.71
CA LEU A 42 1.82 9.27 4.37
C LEU A 42 1.25 10.55 3.77
N ASP A 43 1.35 10.70 2.46
CA ASP A 43 0.69 11.78 1.76
C ASP A 43 -0.85 11.63 1.79
N ALA A 44 -1.55 12.77 1.64
CA ALA A 44 -3.01 12.81 1.76
C ALA A 44 -3.74 11.96 0.70
N GLN A 45 -3.17 11.83 -0.50
CA GLN A 45 -3.74 11.04 -1.60
C GLN A 45 -3.64 9.55 -1.29
N LEU A 46 -2.51 9.11 -0.75
CA LEU A 46 -2.31 7.73 -0.34
C LEU A 46 -3.24 7.34 0.82
N VAL A 47 -3.37 8.20 1.83
CA VAL A 47 -4.36 8.03 2.91
C VAL A 47 -5.78 7.92 2.36
N HIS A 48 -6.13 8.77 1.39
CA HIS A 48 -7.45 8.74 0.76
C HIS A 48 -7.71 7.38 0.10
N PHE A 49 -6.78 6.87 -0.71
CA PHE A 49 -6.92 5.56 -1.36
C PHE A 49 -7.06 4.42 -0.36
N LEU A 50 -6.22 4.38 0.67
CA LEU A 50 -6.25 3.34 1.70
C LEU A 50 -7.56 3.37 2.51
N SER A 51 -8.05 4.54 2.88
CA SER A 51 -9.33 4.68 3.60
C SER A 51 -10.55 4.20 2.80
N ARG A 52 -10.45 4.23 1.46
CA ARG A 52 -11.46 3.74 0.52
C ARG A 52 -11.23 2.29 0.10
N ARG A 53 -10.23 1.60 0.67
CA ARG A 53 -9.79 0.25 0.27
C ARG A 53 -9.44 0.16 -1.22
N SER A 54 -8.99 1.26 -1.80
CA SER A 54 -8.58 1.34 -3.21
C SER A 54 -7.10 0.94 -3.33
N TYR A 55 -6.81 -0.31 -3.02
CA TYR A 55 -5.44 -0.81 -2.87
C TYR A 55 -4.63 -0.78 -4.16
N GLU A 56 -5.24 -1.09 -5.30
CA GLU A 56 -4.60 -0.96 -6.62
C GLU A 56 -4.18 0.48 -6.90
N LYS A 57 -5.06 1.46 -6.63
CA LYS A 57 -4.73 2.89 -6.81
C LYS A 57 -3.64 3.34 -5.85
N ALA A 58 -3.66 2.87 -4.61
CA ALA A 58 -2.60 3.13 -3.64
C ALA A 58 -1.25 2.59 -4.13
N LEU A 59 -1.23 1.38 -4.69
CA LEU A 59 -0.03 0.80 -5.27
C LEU A 59 0.45 1.57 -6.50
N SER A 60 -0.45 1.87 -7.45
CA SER A 60 -0.11 2.66 -8.63
C SER A 60 0.42 4.05 -8.29
N HIS A 61 -0.10 4.68 -7.24
CA HIS A 61 0.40 5.97 -6.73
C HIS A 61 1.82 5.84 -6.17
N LEU A 62 2.10 4.78 -5.40
CA LEU A 62 3.43 4.48 -4.86
C LEU A 62 4.45 4.05 -5.93
N GLU A 63 3.99 3.50 -7.06
CA GLU A 63 4.84 3.12 -8.19
C GLU A 63 5.09 4.31 -9.14
N GLY A 64 4.09 5.15 -9.36
CA GLY A 64 4.19 6.37 -10.18
C GLY A 64 4.93 7.52 -9.50
N SER A 65 4.91 7.61 -8.16
CA SER A 65 5.67 8.62 -7.40
C SER A 65 7.19 8.47 -7.50
N LYS A 66 7.71 7.29 -7.89
CA LYS A 66 9.15 7.09 -8.18
C LYS A 66 9.55 7.57 -9.59
N SER A 67 8.61 7.98 -10.46
CA SER A 67 8.90 8.43 -11.84
C SER A 67 9.22 9.93 -11.97
N SER A 68 9.44 10.67 -10.87
CA SER A 68 9.67 12.14 -10.93
C SER A 68 10.95 12.63 -10.25
N ARG A 69 11.89 11.76 -9.85
CA ARG A 69 13.21 12.18 -9.35
C ARG A 69 14.33 11.21 -9.72
N GLU A 70 14.59 11.04 -11.01
CA GLU A 70 15.91 10.63 -11.51
C GLU A 70 16.25 11.49 -12.73
N ASN A 71 16.88 12.63 -12.46
CA ASN A 71 17.84 13.33 -13.33
C ASN A 71 18.39 14.49 -12.51
N SER A 72 19.39 14.19 -11.69
CA SER A 72 20.39 15.15 -11.20
C SER A 72 21.59 15.13 -12.15
#